data_AF-A0A6B3H3K9-F1
#
_entry.id   AF-A0A6B3H3K9-F1
#
_cell.length_a   1.000
_cell.length_b   1.000
_cell.length_c   1.000
_cell.angle_alpha   90.00
_cell.angle_beta   90.00
_cell.angle_gamma   90.00
#
_symmetry.space_group_name_H-M   'P 1'
#
loop_
_entity.id
_entity.type
_entity.pdbx_description
1 polymer ?
#
loop_
_entity_poly.entity_id
_entity_poly.type
_entity_poly.pdbx_seq_one_letter_code
_entity_poly.pdbx_strand_id
1 'polypeptide(L)'
;MLIIGTLLTCVGVLVQVTVGTPSNQRESGPGRGAAGPVAAVDLDTRVKEFTSRLTENGGYRAPSAEDRAHLADGLDALLDGDLPRATGLLDAAGYRARELRDAPSGRRFTELADASPARERTRGWGRYYLPADAPLRWSAQVPHPVADRHTERLGVAAVRRCEGTALLLAGAHRRSGEGDAADVAHRRDTVFHAVAERLVAREVPAVQLHGFAQDSAPGRDAVVSSGRGDHGREEARALAVALERHDRSVCRAWTHRCPLAGRTNVQGRVADEAGLPFLHLELAPGMREPGSAAARLTAQALAEVTDRWAAG
;
A
#
# COMPACT_ATOMS: atom_id res chain seq x y z
N MET A 1 38.80 -91.97 2.59
CA MET A 1 40.03 -91.35 2.07
C MET A 1 40.51 -90.34 3.08
N LEU A 2 41.77 -90.52 3.48
CA LEU A 2 42.54 -89.72 4.40
C LEU A 2 42.96 -88.39 3.70
N ILE A 3 43.35 -87.38 4.50
CA ILE A 3 44.45 -86.39 4.27
C ILE A 3 44.08 -84.89 4.17
N ILE A 4 44.49 -84.19 5.25
CA ILE A 4 45.11 -82.84 5.37
C ILE A 4 44.19 -81.62 5.12
N GLY A 5 43.98 -80.66 6.02
CA GLY A 5 44.81 -80.15 7.13
C GLY A 5 45.26 -78.72 6.78
N THR A 6 44.98 -77.72 7.62
CA THR A 6 45.90 -76.64 8.06
C THR A 6 45.17 -75.67 9.00
N LEU A 7 45.83 -75.43 10.14
CA LEU A 7 45.55 -74.48 11.22
C LEU A 7 45.50 -73.01 10.73
N LEU A 8 44.67 -72.18 11.35
CA LEU A 8 45.07 -70.81 11.72
C LEU A 8 44.27 -70.33 12.94
N THR A 9 44.96 -70.16 14.06
CA THR A 9 44.51 -69.42 15.25
C THR A 9 44.53 -67.91 14.97
N CYS A 10 43.55 -67.16 15.50
CA CYS A 10 43.81 -65.90 16.22
C CYS A 10 42.54 -65.25 16.81
N VAL A 11 42.57 -65.14 18.15
CA VAL A 11 42.25 -63.94 18.97
C VAL A 11 40.86 -63.32 18.86
N GLY A 12 40.10 -63.45 19.95
CA GLY A 12 38.86 -62.72 20.18
C GLY A 12 39.08 -61.30 20.70
N VAL A 13 38.09 -60.44 20.46
CA VAL A 13 37.81 -59.24 21.24
C VAL A 13 36.31 -59.17 21.48
N LEU A 14 35.95 -59.00 22.75
CA LEU A 14 34.61 -58.85 23.29
C LEU A 14 34.12 -57.42 22.99
N VAL A 15 32.94 -57.27 22.37
CA VAL A 15 32.23 -55.97 22.29
C VAL A 15 30.92 -56.10 23.05
N GLN A 16 30.77 -55.27 24.09
CA GLN A 16 29.57 -55.19 24.92
C GLN A 16 28.40 -54.57 24.14
N VAL A 17 27.25 -55.22 24.21
CA VAL A 17 25.98 -54.76 23.65
C VAL A 17 25.30 -53.85 24.66
N THR A 18 25.08 -52.58 24.31
CA THR A 18 24.15 -51.68 25.03
C THR A 18 22.85 -51.58 24.24
N VAL A 19 21.75 -51.96 24.88
CA VAL A 19 20.38 -51.89 24.33
C VAL A 19 19.87 -50.47 24.53
N GLY A 20 19.77 -49.70 23.44
CA GLY A 20 19.12 -48.38 23.40
C GLY A 20 17.71 -48.49 22.83
N THR A 21 16.74 -47.94 23.53
CA THR A 21 15.31 -47.86 23.17
C THR A 21 15.08 -47.01 21.89
N PRO A 22 14.15 -47.41 21.00
CA PRO A 22 13.87 -46.62 19.80
C PRO A 22 12.93 -45.45 20.13
N SER A 23 13.39 -44.22 19.92
CA SER A 23 12.59 -43.02 19.96
C SER A 23 11.81 -42.86 18.65
N ASN A 24 10.51 -42.62 18.80
CA ASN A 24 9.52 -42.53 17.74
C ASN A 24 9.74 -41.24 16.94
N GLN A 25 10.19 -41.33 15.69
CA GLN A 25 10.31 -40.20 14.78
C GLN A 25 8.91 -39.71 14.38
N ARG A 26 8.54 -38.52 14.86
CA ARG A 26 7.47 -37.73 14.25
C ARG A 26 8.05 -37.02 13.04
N GLU A 27 7.53 -37.35 11.87
CA GLU A 27 7.79 -36.62 10.63
C GLU A 27 7.40 -35.14 10.81
N SER A 28 8.41 -34.29 10.86
CA SER A 28 8.28 -32.84 10.78
C SER A 28 7.85 -32.45 9.36
N GLY A 29 6.66 -31.86 9.25
CA GLY A 29 6.16 -31.24 8.01
C GLY A 29 7.10 -30.13 7.50
N PRO A 30 6.87 -29.62 6.27
CA PRO A 30 7.76 -28.65 5.66
C PRO A 30 7.76 -27.37 6.49
N GLY A 31 8.86 -27.15 7.22
CA GLY A 31 9.10 -25.92 7.95
C GLY A 31 9.05 -24.75 6.97
N ARG A 32 8.26 -23.73 7.33
CA ARG A 32 8.36 -22.40 6.71
C ARG A 32 9.83 -22.02 6.70
N GLY A 33 10.45 -22.02 5.51
CA GLY A 33 11.83 -21.58 5.36
C GLY A 33 11.95 -20.19 5.99
N ALA A 34 12.93 -20.02 6.88
CA ALA A 34 13.19 -18.75 7.52
C ALA A 34 13.41 -17.71 6.42
N ALA A 35 12.43 -16.81 6.26
CA ALA A 35 12.57 -15.65 5.40
C ALA A 35 13.83 -14.91 5.84
N GLY A 36 14.71 -14.57 4.90
CA GLY A 36 15.89 -13.76 5.18
C GLY A 36 15.52 -12.46 5.90
N PRO A 37 16.51 -11.75 6.49
CA PRO A 37 16.23 -10.54 7.27
C PRO A 37 15.46 -9.52 6.42
N VAL A 38 14.29 -9.10 6.92
CA VAL A 38 13.48 -8.05 6.30
C VAL A 38 14.28 -6.77 6.28
N ALA A 39 14.41 -6.14 5.10
CA ALA A 39 15.21 -4.93 4.94
C ALA A 39 14.62 -3.79 5.77
N ALA A 40 15.42 -3.24 6.69
CA ALA A 40 15.09 -2.01 7.41
C ALA A 40 15.35 -0.80 6.50
N VAL A 41 14.32 0.01 6.24
CA VAL A 41 14.37 1.20 5.39
C VAL A 41 13.71 2.36 6.08
N ASP A 42 14.07 3.60 5.74
CA ASP A 42 13.20 4.74 6.04
C ASP A 42 12.18 4.89 4.90
N LEU A 43 10.91 4.53 5.16
CA LEU A 43 9.84 4.57 4.15
C LEU A 43 9.66 5.97 3.56
N ASP A 44 9.85 7.01 4.37
CA ASP A 44 9.74 8.40 3.93
C ASP A 44 10.83 8.76 2.92
N THR A 45 12.08 8.40 3.21
CA THR A 45 13.20 8.55 2.28
C THR A 45 12.98 7.74 1.01
N ARG A 46 12.52 6.49 1.12
CA ARG A 46 12.21 5.62 -0.01
C ARG A 46 11.13 6.19 -0.93
N VAL A 47 10.05 6.73 -0.35
CA VAL A 47 8.96 7.37 -1.10
C VAL A 47 9.46 8.64 -1.79
N LYS A 48 10.25 9.48 -1.11
CA LYS A 48 10.87 10.65 -1.76
C LYS A 48 11.75 10.28 -2.94
N GLU A 49 12.61 9.28 -2.79
CA GLU A 49 13.49 8.84 -3.88
C GLU A 49 12.67 8.38 -5.08
N PHE A 50 11.62 7.59 -4.84
CA PHE A 50 10.67 7.19 -5.88
C PHE A 50 10.00 8.38 -6.56
N THR A 51 9.48 9.35 -5.79
CA THR A 51 8.69 10.47 -6.33
C THR A 51 9.54 11.60 -6.92
N SER A 52 10.79 11.76 -6.49
CA SER A 52 11.71 12.85 -6.92
C SER A 52 11.95 12.93 -8.42
N ARG A 53 11.72 11.83 -9.15
CA ARG A 53 11.90 11.72 -10.59
C ARG A 53 10.61 11.87 -11.39
N LEU A 54 9.47 12.05 -10.72
CA LEU A 54 8.18 12.24 -11.38
C LEU A 54 8.11 13.69 -11.86
N THR A 55 8.13 13.85 -13.18
CA THR A 55 8.07 15.16 -13.84
C THR A 55 6.92 15.17 -14.83
N GLU A 56 6.44 16.36 -15.20
CA GLU A 56 5.38 16.52 -16.20
C GLU A 56 5.74 15.84 -17.52
N ASN A 57 6.99 16.01 -17.96
CA ASN A 57 7.54 15.38 -19.16
C ASN A 57 8.02 13.93 -18.93
N GLY A 58 7.68 13.34 -17.78
CA GLY A 58 7.98 11.96 -17.43
C GLY A 58 7.20 10.96 -18.29
N GLY A 59 7.65 9.71 -18.29
CA GLY A 59 6.99 8.64 -19.01
C GLY A 59 5.77 8.11 -18.27
N TYR A 60 4.66 7.97 -18.98
CA TYR A 60 3.55 7.11 -18.58
C TYR A 60 3.18 6.21 -19.75
N ARG A 61 3.15 4.90 -19.51
CA ARG A 61 2.74 3.91 -20.51
C ARG A 61 1.44 3.29 -20.04
N ALA A 62 0.34 3.51 -20.74
CA ALA A 62 -0.94 2.91 -20.38
C ALA A 62 -0.81 1.37 -20.24
N PRO A 63 -1.32 0.77 -19.15
CA PRO A 63 -1.32 -0.68 -18.98
C PRO A 63 -2.31 -1.34 -19.94
N SER A 64 -1.99 -2.55 -20.40
CA SER A 64 -2.98 -3.39 -21.07
C SER A 64 -4.05 -3.88 -20.08
N ALA A 65 -5.15 -4.44 -20.59
CA ALA A 65 -6.13 -5.09 -19.73
C ALA A 65 -5.54 -6.27 -18.95
N GLU A 66 -4.64 -7.03 -19.57
CA GLU A 66 -3.93 -8.15 -18.96
C GLU A 66 -2.98 -7.67 -17.85
N ASP A 67 -2.24 -6.58 -18.05
CA ASP A 67 -1.37 -5.99 -17.01
C ASP A 67 -2.18 -5.61 -15.76
N ARG A 68 -3.36 -4.99 -15.96
CA ARG A 68 -4.25 -4.61 -14.85
C ARG A 68 -4.80 -5.84 -14.14
N ALA A 69 -5.24 -6.85 -14.90
CA ALA A 69 -5.79 -8.08 -14.35
C ALA A 69 -4.74 -8.85 -13.54
N HIS A 70 -3.55 -9.07 -14.09
CA HIS A 70 -2.46 -9.76 -13.39
C HIS A 70 -2.06 -9.07 -12.09
N LEU A 71 -1.95 -7.74 -12.09
CA LEU A 71 -1.60 -7.03 -10.85
C LEU A 71 -2.72 -7.07 -9.82
N ALA A 72 -3.97 -6.93 -10.25
CA ALA A 72 -5.16 -7.00 -9.39
C ALA A 72 -5.35 -8.41 -8.79
N ASP A 73 -5.26 -9.46 -9.61
CA ASP A 73 -5.37 -10.84 -9.14
C ASP A 73 -4.14 -11.26 -8.30
N GLY A 74 -2.98 -10.69 -8.59
CA GLY A 74 -1.76 -10.88 -7.79
C GLY A 74 -1.87 -10.25 -6.40
N LEU A 75 -2.49 -9.07 -6.31
CA LEU A 75 -2.86 -8.44 -5.03
C LEU A 75 -3.86 -9.32 -4.27
N ASP A 76 -4.87 -9.85 -4.95
CA ASP A 76 -5.85 -10.72 -4.32
C ASP A 76 -5.21 -11.97 -3.72
N ALA A 77 -4.42 -12.68 -4.52
CA ALA A 77 -3.69 -13.85 -4.06
C ALA A 77 -2.73 -13.54 -2.90
N LEU A 78 -2.10 -12.36 -2.90
CA LEU A 78 -1.23 -11.93 -1.81
C LEU A 78 -2.02 -11.74 -0.51
N LEU A 79 -3.16 -11.05 -0.57
CA LEU A 79 -4.02 -10.82 0.60
C LEU A 79 -4.67 -12.11 1.12
N ASP A 80 -4.91 -13.08 0.24
CA ASP A 80 -5.43 -14.41 0.61
C ASP A 80 -4.33 -15.35 1.13
N GLY A 81 -3.05 -14.94 1.06
CA GLY A 81 -1.91 -15.72 1.51
C GLY A 81 -1.41 -16.78 0.53
N ASP A 82 -1.93 -16.81 -0.70
CA ASP A 82 -1.45 -17.67 -1.81
C ASP A 82 -0.21 -17.04 -2.46
N LEU A 83 0.92 -17.11 -1.74
CA LEU A 83 2.19 -16.51 -2.16
C LEU A 83 2.70 -17.03 -3.52
N PRO A 84 2.62 -18.34 -3.86
CA PRO A 84 3.03 -18.83 -5.17
C PRO A 84 2.22 -18.21 -6.31
N ARG A 85 0.89 -18.16 -6.18
CA ARG A 85 0.03 -17.53 -7.19
C ARG A 85 0.27 -16.03 -7.29
N ALA A 86 0.36 -15.35 -6.14
CA ALA A 86 0.66 -13.92 -6.08
C ALA A 86 1.97 -13.60 -6.81
N THR A 87 3.02 -14.39 -6.56
CA THR A 87 4.32 -14.21 -7.21
C THR A 87 4.21 -14.38 -8.71
N GLY A 88 3.57 -15.44 -9.19
CA GLY A 88 3.41 -15.68 -10.63
C GLY A 88 2.66 -14.56 -11.35
N LEU A 89 1.57 -14.07 -10.76
CA LEU A 89 0.74 -13.00 -11.33
C LEU A 89 1.44 -11.63 -11.29
N LEU A 90 2.07 -11.29 -10.16
CA LEU A 90 2.85 -10.06 -10.06
C LEU A 90 4.03 -10.08 -11.02
N ASP A 91 4.70 -11.22 -11.17
CA ASP A 91 5.80 -11.40 -12.12
C ASP A 91 5.33 -11.22 -13.57
N ALA A 92 4.16 -11.74 -13.93
CA ALA A 92 3.55 -11.56 -15.24
C ALA A 92 3.21 -10.08 -15.52
N ALA A 93 2.79 -9.32 -14.50
CA ALA A 93 2.62 -7.88 -14.59
C ALA A 93 3.95 -7.08 -14.53
N GLY A 94 5.10 -7.76 -14.39
CA GLY A 94 6.41 -7.13 -14.21
C GLY A 94 6.59 -6.41 -12.88
N TYR A 95 5.84 -6.81 -11.85
CA TYR A 95 5.95 -6.36 -10.47
C TYR A 95 6.68 -7.39 -9.61
N ARG A 96 7.08 -6.96 -8.41
CA ARG A 96 7.59 -7.82 -7.34
C ARG A 96 6.99 -7.39 -6.01
N ALA A 97 6.71 -8.38 -5.17
CA ALA A 97 6.43 -8.17 -3.75
C ALA A 97 7.74 -8.20 -2.94
N ARG A 98 7.94 -7.24 -2.05
CA ARG A 98 9.10 -7.15 -1.16
C ARG A 98 8.67 -6.81 0.26
N GLU A 99 9.06 -7.64 1.21
CA GLU A 99 8.92 -7.33 2.63
C GLU A 99 9.92 -6.23 3.02
N LEU A 100 9.42 -5.20 3.70
CA LEU A 100 10.24 -4.14 4.28
C LEU A 100 9.78 -3.82 5.69
N ARG A 101 10.71 -3.30 6.49
CA ARG A 101 10.43 -2.73 7.82
C ARG A 101 10.77 -1.25 7.78
N ASP A 102 9.78 -0.41 8.07
CA ASP A 102 10.01 1.02 8.24
C ASP A 102 10.77 1.26 9.55
N ALA A 103 12.03 1.68 9.48
CA ALA A 103 12.91 1.81 10.64
C ALA A 103 12.38 2.81 11.69
N PRO A 104 11.84 4.00 11.31
CA PRO A 104 11.29 4.94 12.27
C PRO A 104 10.05 4.46 13.02
N SER A 105 9.12 3.75 12.37
CA SER A 105 7.88 3.28 13.03
C SER A 105 7.93 1.82 13.51
N GLY A 106 8.89 1.05 13.02
CA GLY A 106 9.01 -0.39 13.26
C GLY A 106 8.03 -1.27 12.48
N ARG A 107 7.07 -0.67 11.78
CA ARG A 107 6.00 -1.35 11.03
C ARG A 107 6.53 -2.10 9.83
N ARG A 108 5.87 -3.20 9.49
CA ARG A 108 6.21 -4.02 8.32
C ARG A 108 5.22 -3.81 7.19
N PHE A 109 5.75 -3.76 5.98
CA PHE A 109 4.94 -3.64 4.78
C PHE A 109 5.39 -4.64 3.71
N THR A 110 4.43 -5.13 2.94
CA THR A 110 4.71 -5.72 1.64
C THR A 110 4.63 -4.61 0.59
N GLU A 111 5.78 -4.24 0.01
CA GLU A 111 5.85 -3.34 -1.13
C GLU A 111 5.58 -4.11 -2.42
N LEU A 112 4.57 -3.67 -3.17
CA LEU A 112 4.39 -4.00 -4.57
C LEU A 112 4.97 -2.86 -5.41
N ALA A 113 6.01 -3.17 -6.15
CA ALA A 113 6.67 -2.21 -7.03
C ALA A 113 7.17 -2.89 -8.30
N ASP A 114 7.47 -2.07 -9.29
CA ASP A 114 8.08 -2.50 -10.54
C ASP A 114 9.32 -3.39 -10.27
N ALA A 115 9.44 -4.48 -11.05
CA ALA A 115 10.51 -5.45 -10.89
C ALA A 115 11.90 -4.85 -11.19
N SER A 116 11.97 -3.78 -12.02
CA SER A 116 13.21 -3.05 -12.27
C SER A 116 13.02 -1.52 -12.22
N PRO A 117 14.00 -0.77 -11.68
CA PRO A 117 13.94 0.69 -11.65
C PRO A 117 13.84 1.32 -13.04
N ALA A 118 14.38 0.66 -14.08
CA ALA A 118 14.30 1.16 -15.46
C ALA A 118 12.88 1.08 -16.03
N ARG A 119 12.16 -0.02 -15.77
CA ARG A 119 10.75 -0.15 -16.15
C ARG A 119 9.89 0.83 -15.37
N GLU A 120 10.15 0.96 -14.07
CA GLU A 120 9.42 1.88 -13.20
C GLU A 120 9.43 3.33 -13.71
N ARG A 121 10.58 3.79 -14.22
CA ARG A 121 10.74 5.13 -14.80
C ARG A 121 9.97 5.38 -16.09
N THR A 122 9.60 4.32 -16.82
CA THR A 122 8.96 4.43 -18.13
C THR A 122 7.48 4.08 -18.10
N ARG A 123 7.05 3.22 -17.17
CA ARG A 123 5.65 2.80 -17.04
C ARG A 123 4.80 3.78 -16.24
N GLY A 124 5.30 4.18 -15.07
CA GLY A 124 4.59 5.11 -14.19
C GLY A 124 3.36 4.54 -13.48
N TRP A 125 3.28 3.22 -13.27
CA TRP A 125 2.09 2.56 -12.71
C TRP A 125 1.92 2.73 -11.19
N GLY A 126 3.01 2.95 -10.46
CA GLY A 126 2.97 3.30 -9.04
C GLY A 126 3.63 2.27 -8.13
N ARG A 127 3.55 2.55 -6.83
CA ARG A 127 3.97 1.65 -5.76
C ARG A 127 2.84 1.50 -4.75
N TYR A 128 2.73 0.32 -4.18
CA TYR A 128 1.71 0.00 -3.19
C TYR A 128 2.38 -0.61 -1.97
N TYR A 129 2.00 -0.16 -0.79
CA TYR A 129 2.51 -0.67 0.48
C TYR A 129 1.34 -1.22 1.26
N LEU A 130 1.33 -2.53 1.49
CA LEU A 130 0.29 -3.22 2.26
C LEU A 130 0.83 -3.51 3.66
N PRO A 131 0.02 -3.40 4.72
CA PRO A 131 0.44 -3.81 6.05
C PRO A 131 0.76 -5.31 6.06
N ALA A 132 1.92 -5.69 6.61
CA ALA A 132 2.36 -7.09 6.68
C ALA A 132 2.23 -7.70 8.08
N ASP A 133 2.02 -6.88 9.09
CA ASP A 133 1.92 -7.24 10.51
C ASP A 133 0.55 -6.92 11.13
N ALA A 134 -0.38 -6.35 10.36
CA ALA A 134 -1.72 -6.00 10.79
C ALA A 134 -2.76 -6.29 9.69
N PRO A 135 -4.02 -6.60 10.04
CA PRO A 135 -5.09 -6.70 9.06
C PRO A 135 -5.24 -5.39 8.28
N LEU A 136 -5.53 -5.49 6.98
CA LEU A 136 -5.85 -4.32 6.15
C LEU A 136 -7.16 -3.68 6.64
N ARG A 137 -7.13 -2.40 6.98
CA ARG A 137 -8.26 -1.64 7.54
C ARG A 137 -8.76 -0.54 6.63
N TRP A 138 -7.85 0.19 5.99
CA TRP A 138 -8.19 1.28 5.08
C TRP A 138 -7.01 1.62 4.18
N SER A 139 -7.25 2.42 3.14
CA SER A 139 -6.21 2.86 2.21
C SER A 139 -6.03 4.37 2.17
N ALA A 140 -4.78 4.83 2.32
CA ALA A 140 -4.35 6.17 1.97
C ALA A 140 -3.95 6.18 0.50
N GLN A 141 -4.68 6.95 -0.31
CA GLN A 141 -4.49 7.01 -1.76
C GLN A 141 -3.88 8.35 -2.15
N VAL A 142 -2.75 8.32 -2.87
CA VAL A 142 -2.02 9.50 -3.34
C VAL A 142 -1.94 9.43 -4.88
N PRO A 143 -2.97 9.95 -5.58
CA PRO A 143 -3.05 9.87 -7.03
C PRO A 143 -2.11 10.87 -7.73
N HIS A 144 -1.74 11.96 -7.06
CA HIS A 144 -1.00 13.08 -7.64
C HIS A 144 0.28 13.43 -6.84
N PRO A 145 1.17 12.47 -6.54
CA PRO A 145 2.41 12.79 -5.84
C PRO A 145 3.21 13.82 -6.65
N VAL A 146 3.94 14.70 -5.95
CA VAL A 146 4.68 15.85 -6.52
C VAL A 146 3.80 16.94 -7.12
N ALA A 147 2.80 16.62 -7.93
CA ALA A 147 1.85 17.59 -8.48
C ALA A 147 1.09 18.28 -7.34
N ASP A 148 0.54 17.47 -6.45
CA ASP A 148 -0.09 17.89 -5.20
C ASP A 148 0.97 17.78 -4.11
N ARG A 149 1.94 18.72 -4.11
CA ARG A 149 3.21 18.58 -3.38
C ARG A 149 3.04 18.00 -1.96
N HIS A 150 3.89 17.05 -1.57
CA HIS A 150 3.92 16.50 -0.22
C HIS A 150 2.69 15.68 0.21
N THR A 151 1.71 15.42 -0.66
CA THR A 151 0.65 14.44 -0.38
C THR A 151 1.24 13.03 -0.17
N GLU A 152 2.32 12.68 -0.88
CA GLU A 152 3.05 11.43 -0.66
C GLU A 152 3.65 11.31 0.75
N ARG A 153 4.05 12.45 1.33
CA ARG A 153 4.60 12.56 2.68
C ARG A 153 3.50 12.41 3.74
N LEU A 154 2.33 13.00 3.48
CA LEU A 154 1.15 12.79 4.31
C LEU A 154 0.67 11.33 4.26
N GLY A 155 0.74 10.68 3.10
CA GLY A 155 0.48 9.25 2.97
C GLY A 155 1.40 8.39 3.84
N VAL A 156 2.71 8.70 3.85
CA VAL A 156 3.67 8.03 4.75
C VAL A 156 3.35 8.31 6.22
N ALA A 157 3.00 9.56 6.57
CA ALA A 157 2.60 9.90 7.94
C ALA A 157 1.36 9.12 8.41
N ALA A 158 0.39 8.91 7.52
CA ALA A 158 -0.81 8.13 7.79
C ALA A 158 -0.48 6.66 8.11
N VAL A 159 0.29 5.97 7.25
CA VAL A 159 0.65 4.55 7.48
C VAL A 159 1.57 4.33 8.67
N ARG A 160 2.34 5.34 9.07
CA ARG A 160 3.15 5.29 10.30
C ARG A 160 2.30 5.44 11.56
N ARG A 161 1.20 6.18 11.47
CA ARG A 161 0.35 6.51 12.61
C ARG A 161 -0.74 5.46 12.84
N CYS A 162 -1.31 4.89 11.79
CA CYS A 162 -2.51 4.04 11.88
C CYS A 162 -2.19 2.60 11.43
N GLU A 163 -2.40 1.61 12.29
CA GLU A 163 -2.18 0.18 11.95
C GLU A 163 -3.16 -0.28 10.87
N GLY A 164 -2.70 -1.20 10.02
CA GLY A 164 -3.54 -1.74 8.95
C GLY A 164 -3.80 -0.79 7.77
N THR A 165 -3.10 0.34 7.66
CA THR A 165 -3.25 1.25 6.52
C THR A 165 -2.40 0.82 5.33
N ALA A 166 -3.02 0.65 4.17
CA ALA A 166 -2.31 0.55 2.90
C ALA A 166 -1.99 1.93 2.33
N LEU A 167 -0.85 2.10 1.65
CA LEU A 167 -0.53 3.29 0.87
C LEU A 167 -0.52 2.96 -0.62
N LEU A 168 -1.39 3.63 -1.39
CA LEU A 168 -1.40 3.58 -2.84
C LEU A 168 -0.78 4.87 -3.39
N LEU A 169 0.32 4.74 -4.13
CA LEU A 169 1.08 5.87 -4.65
C LEU A 169 1.16 5.79 -6.18
N ALA A 170 0.62 6.78 -6.88
CA ALA A 170 0.73 6.86 -8.33
C ALA A 170 2.20 6.99 -8.78
N GLY A 171 2.53 6.46 -9.95
CA GLY A 171 3.92 6.35 -10.42
C GLY A 171 4.33 7.36 -11.47
N ALA A 172 3.47 8.30 -11.82
CA ALA A 172 3.74 9.35 -12.79
C ALA A 172 3.17 10.68 -12.31
N HIS A 173 3.68 11.78 -12.86
CA HIS A 173 3.04 13.07 -12.68
C HIS A 173 1.69 13.04 -13.43
N ARG A 174 0.63 13.63 -12.87
CA ARG A 174 -0.72 13.59 -13.46
C ARG A 174 -0.81 14.09 -14.91
N ARG A 175 0.11 14.98 -15.31
CA ARG A 175 0.25 15.54 -16.66
C ARG A 175 1.14 14.72 -17.61
N SER A 176 1.68 13.59 -17.17
CA SER A 176 2.54 12.74 -17.99
C SER A 176 1.73 11.90 -18.98
N GLY A 177 2.34 11.64 -20.14
CA GLY A 177 1.69 10.92 -21.23
C GLY A 177 0.67 11.77 -22.00
N GLU A 178 0.08 11.17 -23.03
CA GLU A 178 -0.87 11.84 -23.91
C GLU A 178 -2.27 11.90 -23.30
N GLY A 179 -2.93 13.06 -23.40
CA GLY A 179 -4.34 13.22 -23.02
C GLY A 179 -4.67 12.83 -21.57
N ASP A 180 -3.87 13.31 -20.61
CA ASP A 180 -4.03 13.04 -19.17
C ASP A 180 -4.04 11.54 -18.83
N ALA A 181 -3.32 10.71 -19.59
CA ALA A 181 -3.24 9.26 -19.35
C ALA A 181 -2.76 8.90 -17.94
N ALA A 182 -1.93 9.74 -17.32
CA ALA A 182 -1.44 9.56 -15.97
C ALA A 182 -2.33 10.18 -14.87
N ASP A 183 -3.43 10.88 -15.19
CA ASP A 183 -4.35 11.44 -14.18
C ASP A 183 -5.25 10.31 -13.64
N VAL A 184 -4.67 9.49 -12.75
CA VAL A 184 -5.29 8.26 -12.26
C VAL A 184 -6.56 8.50 -11.43
N ALA A 185 -6.78 9.72 -10.92
CA ALA A 185 -8.01 10.10 -10.22
C ALA A 185 -9.22 10.18 -11.16
N HIS A 186 -8.98 10.31 -12.47
CA HIS A 186 -10.00 10.47 -13.51
C HIS A 186 -10.06 9.32 -14.52
N ARG A 187 -9.25 8.26 -14.32
CA ARG A 187 -9.04 7.20 -15.31
C ARG A 187 -9.23 5.80 -14.71
N ARG A 188 -10.15 5.03 -15.31
CA ARG A 188 -10.43 3.64 -14.90
C ARG A 188 -9.45 2.62 -15.50
N ASP A 189 -8.79 2.97 -16.59
CA ASP A 189 -7.87 2.13 -17.35
C ASP A 189 -6.43 2.12 -16.79
N THR A 190 -6.26 2.42 -15.50
CA THR A 190 -4.97 2.53 -14.81
C THR A 190 -4.76 1.37 -13.84
N VAL A 191 -3.51 1.02 -13.56
CA VAL A 191 -3.18 0.05 -12.51
C VAL A 191 -3.62 0.57 -11.13
N PHE A 192 -3.43 1.86 -10.87
CA PHE A 192 -3.87 2.50 -9.63
C PHE A 192 -5.37 2.31 -9.38
N HIS A 193 -6.20 2.47 -10.41
CA HIS A 193 -7.64 2.20 -10.31
C HIS A 193 -7.93 0.71 -10.07
N ALA A 194 -7.27 -0.19 -10.79
CA ALA A 194 -7.47 -1.63 -10.61
C ALA A 194 -7.14 -2.09 -9.18
N VAL A 195 -6.07 -1.57 -8.58
CA VAL A 195 -5.72 -1.83 -7.17
C VAL A 195 -6.78 -1.26 -6.23
N ALA A 196 -7.17 0.00 -6.42
CA ALA A 196 -8.19 0.64 -5.57
C ALA A 196 -9.54 -0.09 -5.64
N GLU A 197 -9.94 -0.56 -6.81
CA GLU A 197 -11.17 -1.35 -7.02
C GLU A 197 -11.12 -2.70 -6.29
N ARG A 198 -9.98 -3.40 -6.27
CA ARG A 198 -9.83 -4.63 -5.47
C ARG A 198 -9.89 -4.40 -3.98
N LEU A 199 -9.40 -3.24 -3.51
CA LEU A 199 -9.55 -2.86 -2.11
C LEU A 199 -11.02 -2.57 -1.77
N VAL A 200 -11.76 -1.89 -2.65
CA VAL A 200 -13.21 -1.72 -2.51
C VAL A 200 -13.94 -3.07 -2.51
N ALA A 201 -13.60 -4.00 -3.40
CA ALA A 201 -14.20 -5.34 -3.42
C ALA A 201 -13.93 -6.16 -2.14
N ARG A 202 -12.93 -5.76 -1.35
CA ARG A 202 -12.61 -6.30 -0.03
C ARG A 202 -13.14 -5.46 1.13
N GLU A 203 -14.08 -4.55 0.87
CA GLU A 203 -14.69 -3.68 1.87
C GLU A 203 -13.69 -2.76 2.60
N VAL A 204 -12.59 -2.39 1.92
CA VAL A 204 -11.56 -1.52 2.47
C VAL A 204 -11.87 -0.05 2.15
N PRO A 205 -12.24 0.79 3.14
CA PRO A 205 -12.49 2.21 2.94
C PRO A 205 -11.21 2.97 2.55
N ALA A 206 -11.38 4.21 2.07
CA ALA A 206 -10.25 4.99 1.58
C ALA A 206 -10.31 6.48 1.95
N VAL A 207 -9.12 7.06 2.15
CA VAL A 207 -8.89 8.50 2.08
C VAL A 207 -7.99 8.77 0.89
N GLN A 208 -8.47 9.56 -0.08
CA GLN A 208 -7.67 10.02 -1.20
C GLN A 208 -7.20 11.46 -0.97
N LEU A 209 -5.89 11.61 -0.87
CA LEU A 209 -5.19 12.84 -0.52
C LEU A 209 -4.84 13.61 -1.79
N HIS A 210 -5.38 14.81 -1.91
CA HIS A 210 -5.09 15.79 -2.93
C HIS A 210 -4.55 17.08 -2.30
N GLY A 211 -4.05 17.95 -3.15
CA GLY A 211 -3.50 19.23 -2.73
C GLY A 211 -3.80 20.31 -3.75
N PHE A 212 -4.12 21.51 -3.26
CA PHE A 212 -4.38 22.65 -4.12
C PHE A 212 -3.37 23.77 -3.88
N ALA A 213 -3.28 24.70 -4.84
CA ALA A 213 -2.57 25.97 -4.68
C ALA A 213 -3.49 26.96 -3.96
N GLN A 214 -2.95 27.83 -3.10
CA GLN A 214 -3.74 28.70 -2.20
C GLN A 214 -4.94 29.39 -2.87
N ASP A 215 -4.76 29.89 -4.10
CA ASP A 215 -5.79 30.64 -4.84
C ASP A 215 -6.89 29.76 -5.46
N SER A 216 -6.72 28.43 -5.47
CA SER A 216 -7.72 27.49 -6.00
C SER A 216 -8.93 27.34 -5.06
N ALA A 217 -8.75 27.62 -3.77
CA ALA A 217 -9.84 27.67 -2.79
C ALA A 217 -9.55 28.79 -1.76
N PRO A 218 -9.73 30.07 -2.16
CA PRO A 218 -9.34 31.21 -1.32
C PRO A 218 -9.98 31.17 0.07
N GLY A 219 -9.15 31.37 1.11
CA GLY A 219 -9.58 31.40 2.51
C GLY A 219 -9.95 30.02 3.09
N ARG A 220 -9.61 28.91 2.40
CA ARG A 220 -9.83 27.54 2.88
C ARG A 220 -8.49 26.83 3.09
N ASP A 221 -8.42 26.06 4.16
CA ASP A 221 -7.31 25.16 4.46
C ASP A 221 -7.55 23.76 3.89
N ALA A 222 -8.82 23.36 3.79
CA ALA A 222 -9.20 22.07 3.24
C ALA A 222 -10.55 22.10 2.53
N VAL A 223 -10.74 21.23 1.54
CA VAL A 223 -12.06 20.84 1.04
C VAL A 223 -12.27 19.37 1.37
N VAL A 224 -13.33 19.07 2.12
CA VAL A 224 -13.69 17.70 2.50
C VAL A 224 -14.93 17.30 1.75
N SER A 225 -14.85 16.16 1.07
CA SER A 225 -15.97 15.58 0.34
C SER A 225 -15.85 14.06 0.32
N SER A 226 -16.89 13.40 -0.15
CA SER A 226 -16.93 11.97 -0.46
C SER A 226 -16.58 11.68 -1.92
N GLY A 227 -16.01 12.67 -2.64
CA GLY A 227 -15.72 12.61 -4.06
C GLY A 227 -17.01 12.67 -4.89
N ARG A 228 -17.71 11.54 -5.00
CA ARG A 228 -18.98 11.44 -5.75
C ARG A 228 -20.17 10.98 -4.94
N GLY A 229 -19.93 10.30 -3.82
CA GLY A 229 -20.95 9.59 -3.08
C GLY A 229 -21.52 10.29 -1.87
N ASP A 230 -22.42 9.62 -1.15
CA ASP A 230 -23.00 10.11 0.12
C ASP A 230 -22.62 9.24 1.33
N HIS A 231 -22.01 8.07 1.13
CA HIS A 231 -21.73 7.10 2.19
C HIS A 231 -20.66 7.58 3.19
N GLY A 232 -19.60 8.22 2.72
CA GLY A 232 -18.57 8.80 3.60
C GLY A 232 -19.02 10.07 4.35
N ARG A 233 -20.32 10.42 4.36
CA ARG A 233 -20.79 11.69 4.91
C ARG A 233 -20.60 11.80 6.42
N GLU A 234 -20.69 10.71 7.19
CA GLU A 234 -20.42 10.76 8.62
C GLU A 234 -18.93 10.98 8.88
N GLU A 235 -18.06 10.23 8.21
CA GLU A 235 -16.62 10.33 8.34
C GLU A 235 -16.09 11.65 7.78
N ALA A 236 -16.69 12.16 6.71
CA ALA A 236 -16.39 13.48 6.16
C ALA A 236 -16.75 14.58 7.15
N ARG A 237 -17.91 14.48 7.81
CA ARG A 237 -18.29 15.41 8.90
C ARG A 237 -17.32 15.33 10.06
N ALA A 238 -16.96 14.13 10.49
CA ALA A 238 -16.01 13.95 11.58
C ALA A 238 -14.62 14.46 11.23
N LEU A 239 -14.15 14.25 9.99
CA LEU A 239 -12.88 14.81 9.51
C LEU A 239 -12.92 16.33 9.49
N ALA A 240 -14.00 16.92 8.97
CA ALA A 240 -14.17 18.37 8.99
C ALA A 240 -14.16 18.91 10.42
N VAL A 241 -14.89 18.30 11.35
CA VAL A 241 -14.90 18.67 12.77
C VAL A 241 -13.51 18.54 13.38
N ALA A 242 -12.79 17.44 13.12
CA ALA A 242 -11.45 17.21 13.64
C ALA A 242 -10.46 18.29 13.17
N LEU A 243 -10.56 18.71 11.90
CA LEU A 243 -9.75 19.80 11.36
C LEU A 243 -10.16 21.17 11.96
N GLU A 244 -11.45 21.45 12.07
CA GLU A 244 -11.99 22.72 12.58
C GLU A 244 -11.69 22.95 14.07
N ARG A 245 -11.65 21.89 14.89
CA ARG A 245 -11.20 21.97 16.30
C ARG A 245 -9.76 22.47 16.45
N HIS A 246 -9.00 22.47 15.36
CA HIS A 246 -7.65 22.99 15.29
C HIS A 246 -7.56 24.28 14.46
N ASP A 247 -8.66 25.05 14.41
CA ASP A 247 -8.76 26.35 13.74
C ASP A 247 -8.41 26.27 12.25
N ARG A 248 -8.93 25.26 11.55
CA ARG A 248 -8.82 25.13 10.08
C ARG A 248 -10.12 25.49 9.41
N SER A 249 -10.02 26.32 8.37
CA SER A 249 -11.15 26.71 7.53
C SER A 249 -11.45 25.59 6.53
N VAL A 250 -12.48 24.79 6.82
CA VAL A 250 -12.89 23.66 5.99
C VAL A 250 -14.07 24.05 5.10
N CYS A 251 -13.95 23.81 3.79
CA CYS A 251 -15.10 23.78 2.90
C CYS A 251 -15.73 22.39 2.92
N ARG A 252 -16.92 22.30 3.52
CA ARG A 252 -17.71 21.07 3.57
C ARG A 252 -18.55 20.93 2.31
N ALA A 253 -18.17 20.02 1.40
CA ALA A 253 -18.79 19.93 0.07
C ALA A 253 -20.27 19.52 0.07
N TRP A 254 -20.78 18.99 1.20
CA TRP A 254 -22.19 18.63 1.38
C TRP A 254 -23.07 19.78 1.92
N THR A 255 -22.49 20.91 2.35
CA THR A 255 -23.25 22.12 2.75
C THR A 255 -22.95 23.33 1.87
N HIS A 256 -21.85 23.30 1.11
CA HIS A 256 -21.43 24.41 0.26
C HIS A 256 -21.04 23.93 -1.14
N ARG A 257 -21.11 24.84 -2.12
CA ARG A 257 -20.45 24.64 -3.41
C ARG A 257 -18.95 24.87 -3.22
N CYS A 258 -18.22 23.80 -2.99
CA CYS A 258 -16.76 23.84 -2.86
C CYS A 258 -16.08 23.59 -4.21
N PRO A 259 -15.02 24.35 -4.56
CA PRO A 259 -14.13 23.95 -5.64
C PRO A 259 -13.46 22.61 -5.28
N LEU A 260 -13.02 21.86 -6.30
CA LEU A 260 -12.23 20.64 -6.10
C LEU A 260 -12.91 19.54 -5.25
N ALA A 261 -14.24 19.51 -5.19
CA ALA A 261 -14.99 18.55 -4.39
C ALA A 261 -14.96 17.09 -4.94
N GLY A 262 -14.02 16.75 -5.83
CA GLY A 262 -13.83 15.37 -6.31
C GLY A 262 -15.00 14.75 -7.10
N ARG A 263 -15.94 15.55 -7.61
CA ARG A 263 -17.20 15.07 -8.26
C ARG A 263 -17.01 14.24 -9.51
N THR A 264 -15.81 14.16 -10.05
CA THR A 264 -15.47 13.33 -11.22
C THR A 264 -14.54 12.17 -10.86
N ASN A 265 -14.18 12.04 -9.58
CA ASN A 265 -13.25 11.04 -9.09
C ASN A 265 -13.80 9.62 -9.33
N VAL A 266 -13.00 8.78 -10.00
CA VAL A 266 -13.46 7.46 -10.41
C VAL A 266 -13.34 6.41 -9.31
N GLN A 267 -12.38 6.54 -8.38
CA GLN A 267 -12.27 5.65 -7.21
C GLN A 267 -13.38 5.94 -6.20
N GLY A 268 -13.67 7.21 -5.94
CA GLY A 268 -14.79 7.61 -5.08
C GLY A 268 -16.15 7.18 -5.64
N ARG A 269 -16.30 7.12 -6.98
CA ARG A 269 -17.50 6.54 -7.61
C ARG A 269 -17.65 5.04 -7.30
N VAL A 270 -16.56 4.29 -7.45
CA VAL A 270 -16.58 2.84 -7.22
C VAL A 270 -16.86 2.51 -5.75
N ALA A 271 -16.28 3.27 -4.82
CA ALA A 271 -16.58 3.12 -3.40
C ALA A 271 -18.05 3.46 -3.08
N ASP A 272 -18.61 4.51 -3.68
CA ASP A 272 -20.03 4.87 -3.53
C ASP A 272 -20.96 3.79 -4.09
N GLU A 273 -20.68 3.27 -5.29
CA GLU A 273 -21.41 2.16 -5.91
C GLU A 273 -21.39 0.89 -5.03
N ALA A 274 -20.32 0.69 -4.24
CA ALA A 274 -20.18 -0.41 -3.29
C ALA A 274 -20.68 -0.09 -1.87
N GLY A 275 -21.16 1.13 -1.61
CA GLY A 275 -21.64 1.54 -0.29
C GLY A 275 -20.54 1.71 0.77
N LEU A 276 -19.28 1.89 0.37
CA LEU A 276 -18.14 2.01 1.28
C LEU A 276 -17.74 3.47 1.58
N PRO A 277 -17.19 3.74 2.78
CA PRO A 277 -16.62 5.04 3.09
C PRO A 277 -15.46 5.42 2.17
N PHE A 278 -15.57 6.61 1.55
CA PHE A 278 -14.51 7.24 0.78
C PHE A 278 -14.44 8.72 1.12
N LEU A 279 -13.24 9.21 1.45
CA LEU A 279 -12.97 10.61 1.73
C LEU A 279 -12.04 11.18 0.66
N HIS A 280 -12.53 12.14 -0.10
CA HIS A 280 -11.74 12.99 -0.99
C HIS A 280 -11.35 14.27 -0.25
N LEU A 281 -10.05 14.40 0.02
CA LEU A 281 -9.49 15.46 0.84
C LEU A 281 -8.52 16.32 0.04
N GLU A 282 -8.90 17.57 -0.19
CA GLU A 282 -8.06 18.58 -0.84
C GLU A 282 -7.43 19.47 0.23
N LEU A 283 -6.11 19.68 0.18
CA LEU A 283 -5.36 20.38 1.23
C LEU A 283 -4.54 21.57 0.71
N ALA A 284 -4.65 22.70 1.41
CA ALA A 284 -3.81 23.88 1.18
C ALA A 284 -2.34 23.57 1.48
N PRO A 285 -1.36 24.30 0.91
CA PRO A 285 0.08 23.99 1.06
C PRO A 285 0.53 23.79 2.51
N GLY A 286 0.11 24.69 3.43
CA GLY A 286 0.49 24.60 4.84
C GLY A 286 0.00 23.30 5.53
N MET A 287 -1.12 22.73 5.09
CA MET A 287 -1.71 21.51 5.66
C MET A 287 -0.97 20.23 5.26
N ARG A 288 -0.04 20.31 4.31
CA ARG A 288 0.73 19.19 3.76
C ARG A 288 2.24 19.41 3.82
N GLU A 289 2.70 20.58 4.28
CA GLU A 289 4.11 20.91 4.44
C GLU A 289 4.80 19.97 5.45
N PRO A 290 5.81 19.17 5.05
CA PRO A 290 6.46 18.21 5.92
C PRO A 290 7.06 18.85 7.17
N GLY A 291 6.77 18.28 8.34
CA GLY A 291 7.28 18.80 9.61
C GLY A 291 6.58 20.06 10.11
N SER A 292 5.62 20.62 9.38
CA SER A 292 4.76 21.69 9.89
C SER A 292 3.81 21.18 10.98
N ALA A 293 3.38 22.08 11.87
CA ALA A 293 2.34 21.76 12.85
C ALA A 293 1.02 21.39 12.17
N ALA A 294 0.66 22.10 11.09
CA ALA A 294 -0.56 21.85 10.33
C ALA A 294 -0.57 20.46 9.67
N ALA A 295 0.53 20.01 9.06
CA ALA A 295 0.61 18.65 8.51
C ALA A 295 0.53 17.55 9.57
N ARG A 296 1.12 17.76 10.75
CA ARG A 296 0.96 16.83 11.89
C ARG A 296 -0.50 16.75 12.35
N LEU A 297 -1.18 17.88 12.41
CA LEU A 297 -2.60 17.95 12.76
C LEU A 297 -3.48 17.26 11.69
N THR A 298 -3.17 17.42 10.40
CA THR A 298 -3.84 16.68 9.32
C THR A 298 -3.71 15.18 9.55
N ALA A 299 -2.49 14.67 9.77
CA ALA A 299 -2.28 13.24 10.04
C ALA A 299 -3.00 12.76 11.32
N GLN A 300 -3.10 13.62 12.34
CA GLN A 300 -3.87 13.33 13.55
C GLN A 300 -5.38 13.25 13.30
N ALA A 301 -5.94 14.20 12.54
CA ALA A 301 -7.36 14.20 12.19
C ALA A 301 -7.74 12.99 11.32
N LEU A 302 -6.85 12.59 10.40
CA LEU A 302 -7.01 11.34 9.65
C LEU A 302 -7.05 10.12 10.58
N ALA A 303 -6.12 10.03 11.53
CA ALA A 303 -6.10 8.93 12.49
C ALA A 303 -7.41 8.83 13.29
N GLU A 304 -7.89 9.93 13.86
CA GLU A 304 -9.13 9.93 14.65
C GLU A 304 -10.36 9.42 13.88
N VAL A 305 -10.47 9.79 12.60
CA VAL A 305 -11.60 9.36 11.77
C VAL A 305 -11.45 7.89 11.37
N THR A 306 -10.23 7.48 11.04
CA THR A 306 -9.93 6.13 10.52
C THR A 306 -9.81 5.07 11.62
N ASP A 307 -9.58 5.46 12.87
CA ASP A 307 -9.63 4.57 14.04
C ASP A 307 -11.00 3.90 14.18
N ARG A 308 -12.08 4.60 13.77
CA ARG A 308 -13.43 4.03 13.74
C ARG A 308 -13.60 2.95 12.66
N TRP A 309 -12.87 3.03 11.55
CA TRP A 309 -12.83 1.96 10.55
C TRP A 309 -12.00 0.76 11.03
N ALA A 310 -11.06 0.98 11.93
CA ALA A 310 -10.26 -0.09 12.53
C ALA A 310 -11.00 -0.83 13.66
N ALA A 311 -11.97 -0.17 14.31
CA ALA A 311 -12.70 -0.69 15.46
C ALA A 311 -13.76 -1.76 15.14
N GLY A 312 -14.23 -1.83 13.89
CA GLY A 312 -15.29 -2.75 13.45
C GLY A 312 -16.69 -2.26 13.79
#